data_AF-A0A2U1CAL4-F1
#
_entry.id   AF-A0A2U1CAL4-F1
#
_cell.length_a   1.000
_cell.length_b   1.000
_cell.length_c   1.000
_cell.angle_alpha   90.00
_cell.angle_beta   90.00
_cell.angle_gamma   90.00
#
_symmetry.space_group_name_H-M   'P 1'
#
loop_
_entity.id
_entity.type
_entity.pdbx_description
1 polymer ?
#
loop_
_entity_poly.entity_id
_entity_poly.type
_entity_poly.pdbx_seq_one_letter_code
_entity_poly.pdbx_strand_id
1 'polypeptide(L)'
;MVQSNSLPAPHPDELLGSLLARRAWAAAHNPASFVKSMDLTRDVWSRDIDRSVNATFLEKFAEGLCIGRAQLGAMTVNSFLAQCGVPVQAIGFEPWITYVGLVQWARKRYGQMYCCRCLGAPDRYLRRDWRIATNWFCPEHSLLLQDCCPECRKPFTPYSNDELVLARCGRCAASLCGRESLSVSGCDLELHGHLERIWNDAFAGKPGPLCALYRHLSEVTARDPRFAHAGEHWSYWRTWERAELLRSQEGRIMRLACHPSRGALVWCGYNRARDVRAKPKRSTAMPTDPQVRAQLLLDLARKVRWPRRSRARVSQ
;
A
#
# COMPACT_ATOMS: atom_id res chain seq x y z
N MET A 1 -23.03 -21.47 -24.20
CA MET A 1 -22.28 -22.01 -23.05
C MET A 1 -20.81 -21.76 -23.29
N VAL A 2 -20.24 -20.74 -22.64
CA VAL A 2 -18.79 -20.48 -22.71
C VAL A 2 -18.09 -21.63 -22.00
N GLN A 3 -17.22 -22.33 -22.72
CA GLN A 3 -16.46 -23.46 -22.22
C GLN A 3 -15.70 -23.06 -20.94
N SER A 4 -15.77 -23.94 -19.94
CA SER A 4 -15.05 -23.84 -18.67
C SER A 4 -13.54 -24.05 -18.87
N ASN A 5 -12.89 -23.13 -19.57
CA ASN A 5 -11.45 -22.93 -19.37
C ASN A 5 -11.30 -22.25 -18.02
N SER A 6 -10.57 -22.91 -17.10
CA SER A 6 -10.39 -22.50 -15.71
C SER A 6 -10.02 -21.01 -15.62
N LEU A 7 -10.96 -20.18 -15.16
CA LEU A 7 -10.69 -18.77 -14.91
C LEU A 7 -9.49 -18.65 -13.94
N PRO A 8 -8.60 -17.67 -14.15
CA PRO A 8 -7.45 -17.46 -13.28
C PRO A 8 -7.83 -17.42 -11.79
N ALA A 9 -7.09 -18.17 -10.98
CA ALA A 9 -7.21 -18.17 -9.54
C ALA A 9 -6.51 -16.93 -8.94
N PRO A 10 -7.01 -16.37 -7.82
CA PRO A 10 -6.34 -15.28 -7.13
C PRO A 10 -4.99 -15.74 -6.55
N HIS A 11 -3.96 -14.90 -6.67
CA HIS A 11 -2.72 -15.11 -5.90
C HIS A 11 -2.84 -14.52 -4.49
N PRO A 12 -2.07 -15.04 -3.50
CA PRO A 12 -2.15 -14.59 -2.10
C PRO A 12 -1.89 -13.10 -1.89
N ASP A 13 -1.05 -12.50 -2.73
CA ASP A 13 -0.65 -11.09 -2.66
C ASP A 13 -1.16 -10.27 -3.86
N GLU A 14 -2.12 -10.79 -4.63
CA GLU A 14 -2.65 -10.08 -5.80
C GLU A 14 -3.61 -8.94 -5.43
N LEU A 15 -3.57 -7.86 -6.21
CA LEU A 15 -4.54 -6.77 -6.15
C LEU A 15 -5.88 -7.16 -6.77
N LEU A 16 -6.98 -6.68 -6.17
CA LEU A 16 -8.34 -6.95 -6.67
C LEU A 16 -8.51 -6.56 -8.15
N GLY A 17 -8.02 -5.39 -8.56
CA GLY A 17 -8.09 -4.94 -9.95
C GLY A 17 -7.26 -5.81 -10.91
N SER A 18 -6.14 -6.37 -10.44
CA SER A 18 -5.32 -7.32 -11.20
C SER A 18 -6.10 -8.60 -11.52
N LEU A 19 -6.75 -9.19 -10.51
CA LEU A 19 -7.57 -10.39 -10.71
C LEU A 19 -8.72 -10.13 -11.67
N LEU A 20 -9.41 -9.00 -11.52
CA LEU A 20 -10.50 -8.60 -12.41
C LEU A 20 -10.01 -8.44 -13.86
N ALA A 21 -8.84 -7.84 -14.08
CA ALA A 21 -8.28 -7.69 -15.40
C ALA A 21 -7.87 -9.04 -16.03
N ARG A 22 -7.23 -9.93 -15.26
CA ARG A 22 -6.88 -11.29 -15.72
C ARG A 22 -8.11 -12.11 -16.07
N ARG A 23 -9.15 -12.08 -15.23
CA ARG A 23 -10.40 -12.81 -15.49
C ARG A 23 -11.20 -12.22 -16.64
N ALA A 24 -11.23 -10.89 -16.78
CA ALA A 24 -11.81 -10.23 -17.94
C ALA A 24 -11.13 -10.72 -19.23
N TRP A 25 -9.80 -10.70 -19.27
CA TRP A 25 -9.03 -11.16 -20.41
C TRP A 25 -9.28 -12.64 -20.75
N ALA A 26 -9.27 -13.51 -19.74
CA ALA A 26 -9.56 -14.94 -19.91
C ALA A 26 -11.00 -15.19 -20.43
N ALA A 27 -11.94 -14.31 -20.09
CA ALA A 27 -13.32 -14.33 -20.58
C ALA A 27 -13.50 -13.58 -21.93
N ALA A 28 -12.41 -13.17 -22.59
CA ALA A 28 -12.43 -12.36 -23.81
C ALA A 28 -13.20 -11.03 -23.68
N HIS A 29 -13.23 -10.46 -22.47
CA HIS A 29 -13.85 -9.18 -22.15
C HIS A 29 -12.77 -8.14 -21.81
N ASN A 30 -13.03 -6.87 -22.11
CA ASN A 30 -12.28 -5.79 -21.46
C ASN A 30 -12.74 -5.62 -19.99
N PRO A 31 -11.92 -5.03 -19.10
CA PRO A 31 -12.27 -4.90 -17.68
C PRO A 31 -13.58 -4.15 -17.39
N ALA A 32 -13.99 -3.20 -18.23
CA ALA A 32 -15.25 -2.48 -18.05
C ALA A 32 -16.48 -3.33 -18.42
N SER A 33 -16.40 -4.10 -19.52
CA SER A 33 -17.46 -5.04 -19.90
C SER A 33 -17.59 -6.20 -18.90
N PHE A 34 -16.47 -6.65 -18.34
CA PHE A 34 -16.46 -7.75 -17.38
C PHE A 34 -17.17 -7.40 -16.06
N VAL A 35 -16.94 -6.21 -15.51
CA VAL A 35 -17.69 -5.78 -14.32
C VAL A 35 -19.17 -5.55 -14.62
N LYS A 36 -19.51 -5.16 -15.86
CA LYS A 36 -20.92 -5.04 -16.30
C LYS A 36 -21.65 -6.37 -16.28
N SER A 37 -20.99 -7.48 -16.62
CA SER A 37 -21.60 -8.83 -16.48
C SER A 37 -21.87 -9.23 -15.03
N MET A 38 -21.32 -8.50 -14.05
CA MET A 38 -21.60 -8.67 -12.61
C MET A 38 -22.60 -7.64 -12.09
N ASP A 39 -23.39 -7.02 -12.97
CA ASP A 39 -24.38 -5.99 -12.61
C ASP A 39 -23.75 -4.75 -11.91
N LEU A 40 -22.52 -4.41 -12.31
CA LEU A 40 -21.81 -3.22 -11.87
C LEU A 40 -21.61 -2.22 -13.02
N THR A 41 -21.62 -0.92 -12.71
CA THR A 41 -21.34 0.12 -13.71
C THR A 41 -19.83 0.30 -13.90
N ARG A 42 -19.45 1.02 -14.97
CA ARG A 42 -18.03 1.37 -15.20
C ARG A 42 -17.44 2.25 -14.09
N ASP A 43 -18.26 2.82 -13.20
CA ASP A 43 -17.83 3.68 -12.10
C ASP A 43 -17.10 2.92 -11.00
N VAL A 44 -17.08 1.59 -11.07
CA VAL A 44 -16.10 0.78 -10.35
C VAL A 44 -14.68 1.29 -10.64
N TRP A 45 -14.37 1.56 -11.91
CA TRP A 45 -13.04 1.96 -12.35
C TRP A 45 -12.71 3.44 -12.11
N SER A 46 -13.70 4.26 -11.72
CA SER A 46 -13.45 5.63 -11.24
C SER A 46 -13.04 5.68 -9.76
N ARG A 47 -12.93 4.51 -9.12
CA ARG A 47 -12.46 4.35 -7.75
C ARG A 47 -11.16 3.53 -7.70
N ASP A 48 -10.42 3.70 -6.62
CA ASP A 48 -9.23 2.91 -6.34
C ASP A 48 -9.66 1.61 -5.64
N ILE A 49 -10.20 0.67 -6.41
CA ILE A 49 -10.70 -0.62 -5.90
C ILE A 49 -9.60 -1.47 -5.25
N ASP A 50 -8.34 -1.22 -5.63
CA ASP A 50 -7.16 -1.84 -5.03
C ASP A 50 -6.90 -1.28 -3.63
N ARG A 51 -7.18 0.00 -3.40
CA ARG A 51 -7.09 0.60 -2.07
C ARG A 51 -8.19 0.05 -1.16
N SER A 52 -9.45 0.15 -1.59
CA SER A 52 -10.59 -0.29 -0.82
C SER A 52 -11.82 -0.49 -1.69
N VAL A 53 -12.68 -1.42 -1.28
CA VAL A 53 -13.95 -1.72 -1.94
C VAL A 53 -15.10 -1.58 -0.93
N ASN A 54 -16.21 -0.98 -1.36
CA ASN A 54 -17.40 -0.89 -0.51
C ASN A 54 -18.14 -2.25 -0.44
N ALA A 55 -19.02 -2.43 0.55
CA ALA A 55 -19.71 -3.69 0.78
C ALA A 55 -20.53 -4.16 -0.44
N THR A 56 -21.24 -3.25 -1.10
CA THR A 56 -22.07 -3.54 -2.28
C THR A 56 -21.24 -4.07 -3.45
N PHE A 57 -20.12 -3.42 -3.75
CA PHE A 57 -19.20 -3.87 -4.81
C PHE A 57 -18.56 -5.20 -4.45
N LEU A 58 -18.18 -5.38 -3.18
CA LEU A 58 -17.60 -6.63 -2.70
C LEU A 58 -18.57 -7.80 -2.82
N GLU A 59 -19.86 -7.59 -2.56
CA GLU A 59 -20.93 -8.59 -2.74
C GLU A 59 -21.07 -8.98 -4.21
N LYS A 60 -21.21 -7.99 -5.10
CA LYS A 60 -21.32 -8.24 -6.55
C LYS A 60 -20.07 -8.93 -7.12
N PHE A 61 -18.88 -8.57 -6.64
CA PHE A 61 -17.65 -9.28 -7.02
C PHE A 61 -17.63 -10.70 -6.47
N ALA A 62 -18.04 -10.93 -5.23
CA ALA A 62 -18.05 -12.27 -4.65
C ALA A 62 -18.98 -13.22 -5.42
N GLU A 63 -20.18 -12.74 -5.75
CA GLU A 63 -21.16 -13.46 -6.58
C GLU A 63 -20.59 -13.73 -7.98
N GLY A 64 -20.19 -12.67 -8.70
CA GLY A 64 -19.75 -12.76 -10.09
C GLY A 64 -18.43 -13.50 -10.30
N LEU A 65 -17.56 -13.55 -9.28
CA LEU A 65 -16.29 -14.28 -9.32
C LEU A 65 -16.37 -15.67 -8.68
N CYS A 66 -17.45 -15.97 -7.96
CA CYS A 66 -17.55 -17.15 -7.11
C CYS A 66 -16.36 -17.27 -6.13
N ILE A 67 -15.96 -16.15 -5.53
CA ILE A 67 -14.87 -16.06 -4.53
C ILE A 67 -15.44 -15.45 -3.25
N GLY A 68 -15.06 -16.00 -2.09
CA GLY A 68 -15.54 -15.50 -0.80
C GLY A 68 -15.19 -14.02 -0.55
N ARG A 69 -16.13 -13.27 0.04
CA ARG A 69 -15.96 -11.84 0.37
C ARG A 69 -14.70 -11.54 1.17
N ALA A 70 -14.37 -12.39 2.15
CA ALA A 70 -13.18 -12.21 2.99
C ALA A 70 -11.89 -12.30 2.17
N GLN A 71 -11.82 -13.23 1.21
CA GLN A 71 -10.68 -13.39 0.32
C GLN A 71 -10.54 -12.19 -0.61
N LEU A 72 -11.63 -11.74 -1.25
CA LEU A 72 -11.61 -10.54 -2.10
C LEU A 72 -11.27 -9.27 -1.31
N GLY A 73 -11.75 -9.15 -0.07
CA GLY A 73 -11.40 -8.04 0.82
C GLY A 73 -9.90 -7.99 1.11
N ALA A 74 -9.28 -9.15 1.40
CA ALA A 74 -7.86 -9.28 1.68
C ALA A 74 -6.93 -8.90 0.50
N MET A 75 -7.47 -8.84 -0.73
CA MET A 75 -6.77 -8.35 -1.92
C MET A 75 -6.67 -6.82 -2.00
N THR A 76 -7.28 -6.09 -1.06
CA THR A 76 -7.17 -4.63 -0.97
C THR A 76 -6.02 -4.20 -0.06
N VAL A 77 -5.41 -3.06 -0.37
CA VAL A 77 -4.32 -2.49 0.41
C VAL A 77 -4.80 -2.04 1.80
N ASN A 78 -6.01 -1.48 1.91
CA ASN A 78 -6.56 -1.06 3.21
C ASN A 78 -6.77 -2.25 4.15
N SER A 79 -7.12 -3.44 3.65
CA SER A 79 -7.24 -4.63 4.49
C SER A 79 -5.89 -5.01 5.12
N PHE A 80 -4.80 -4.94 4.35
CA PHE A 80 -3.45 -5.13 4.89
C PHE A 80 -3.06 -4.06 5.91
N LEU A 81 -3.31 -2.78 5.61
CA LEU A 81 -2.99 -1.67 6.52
C LEU A 81 -3.78 -1.75 7.83
N ALA A 82 -5.07 -2.09 7.77
CA ALA A 82 -5.91 -2.25 8.95
C ALA A 82 -5.39 -3.36 9.87
N GLN A 83 -4.88 -4.47 9.30
CA GLN A 83 -4.24 -5.54 10.08
C GLN A 83 -2.95 -5.07 10.77
N CYS A 84 -2.22 -4.14 10.14
CA CYS A 84 -1.03 -3.52 10.73
C CYS A 84 -1.37 -2.43 11.77
N GLY A 85 -2.65 -2.24 12.14
CA GLY A 85 -3.07 -1.20 13.09
C GLY A 85 -2.92 0.22 12.54
N VAL A 86 -2.80 0.38 11.22
CA VAL A 86 -2.79 1.69 10.55
C VAL A 86 -4.23 2.17 10.42
N PRO A 87 -4.55 3.42 10.83
CA PRO A 87 -5.86 4.00 10.57
C PRO A 87 -6.07 4.14 9.06
N VAL A 88 -7.06 3.44 8.53
CA VAL A 88 -7.36 3.46 7.09
C VAL A 88 -8.55 4.34 6.78
N GLN A 89 -8.47 5.06 5.65
CA GLN A 89 -9.62 5.77 5.10
C GLN A 89 -9.99 5.22 3.73
N ALA A 90 -11.30 5.11 3.45
CA ALA A 90 -11.80 4.71 2.13
C ALA A 90 -11.58 5.81 1.08
N ILE A 91 -11.58 7.08 1.50
CA ILE A 91 -11.42 8.26 0.66
C ILE A 91 -10.39 9.19 1.33
N GLY A 92 -9.67 9.97 0.54
CA GLY A 92 -8.76 10.99 1.06
C GLY A 92 -7.33 10.50 1.19
N PHE A 93 -6.53 11.20 1.99
CA PHE A 93 -5.10 10.92 2.12
C PHE A 93 -4.85 9.65 2.95
N GLU A 94 -3.96 8.79 2.47
CA GLU A 94 -3.46 7.61 3.20
C GLU A 94 -1.92 7.58 3.10
N PRO A 95 -1.20 7.74 4.23
CA PRO A 95 0.24 8.00 4.20
C PRO A 95 1.10 6.83 3.75
N TRP A 96 0.59 5.61 3.81
CA TRP A 96 1.36 4.41 3.50
C TRP A 96 1.01 3.79 2.15
N ILE A 97 0.09 4.39 1.42
CA ILE A 97 -0.31 3.95 0.08
C ILE A 97 0.22 4.91 -0.96
N THR A 98 0.68 4.35 -2.07
CA THR A 98 1.06 5.10 -3.26
C THR A 98 -0.17 5.63 -4.00
N TYR A 99 -0.14 6.92 -4.36
CA TYR A 99 -1.31 7.61 -4.92
C TYR A 99 -1.41 7.48 -6.45
N VAL A 100 -2.53 6.93 -6.92
CA VAL A 100 -2.79 6.70 -8.36
C VAL A 100 -3.39 7.90 -9.09
N GLY A 101 -3.81 8.95 -8.38
CA GLY A 101 -4.27 10.19 -9.01
C GLY A 101 -5.51 10.01 -9.86
N LEU A 102 -6.57 9.43 -9.29
CA LEU A 102 -7.81 9.20 -10.02
C LEU A 102 -8.53 10.52 -10.29
N VAL A 103 -8.70 10.82 -11.57
CA VAL A 103 -9.57 11.89 -12.07
C VAL A 103 -10.55 11.24 -13.04
N GLN A 104 -11.81 11.11 -12.62
CA GLN A 104 -12.80 10.26 -13.29
C GLN A 104 -12.25 8.83 -13.42
N TRP A 105 -12.06 8.30 -14.63
CA TRP A 105 -11.49 6.96 -14.89
C TRP A 105 -9.98 6.95 -15.10
N ALA A 106 -9.35 8.13 -15.22
CA ALA A 106 -7.94 8.26 -15.54
C ALA A 106 -7.08 8.21 -14.27
N ARG A 107 -6.08 7.31 -14.28
CA ARG A 107 -5.00 7.27 -13.28
C ARG A 107 -3.88 8.19 -13.78
N LYS A 108 -3.74 9.36 -13.17
CA LYS A 108 -2.80 10.41 -13.62
C LYS A 108 -1.49 10.44 -12.85
N ARG A 109 -1.35 9.63 -11.79
CA ARG A 109 -0.16 9.61 -10.94
C ARG A 109 0.48 8.23 -10.91
N TYR A 110 1.71 8.19 -10.39
CA TYR A 110 2.64 7.07 -10.45
C TYR A 110 2.47 6.08 -9.29
N GLY A 111 1.23 5.96 -8.80
CA GLY A 111 0.95 5.14 -7.62
C GLY A 111 1.02 3.65 -7.90
N GLN A 112 0.62 3.20 -9.09
CA GLN A 112 0.74 1.80 -9.45
C GLN A 112 2.14 1.51 -9.96
N MET A 113 2.83 0.63 -9.26
CA MET A 113 4.15 0.14 -9.65
C MET A 113 4.09 -1.26 -10.25
N TYR A 114 5.14 -1.64 -10.98
CA TYR A 114 5.31 -2.96 -11.57
C TYR A 114 6.78 -3.39 -11.63
N CYS A 115 7.01 -4.70 -11.65
CA CYS A 115 8.31 -5.28 -12.01
C CYS A 115 8.28 -5.74 -13.48
N CYS A 116 9.27 -5.32 -14.28
CA CYS A 116 9.36 -5.70 -15.70
C CYS A 116 9.54 -7.21 -15.91
N ARG A 117 10.13 -7.94 -14.96
CA ARG A 117 10.27 -9.41 -15.02
C ARG A 117 8.98 -10.12 -14.62
N CYS A 118 8.33 -9.72 -13.53
CA CYS A 118 7.01 -10.27 -13.16
C CYS A 118 5.96 -10.02 -14.27
N LEU A 119 5.97 -8.86 -14.92
CA LEU A 119 5.07 -8.59 -16.05
C LEU A 119 5.37 -9.46 -17.27
N GLY A 120 6.59 -10.00 -17.41
CA GLY A 120 6.95 -10.91 -18.50
C GLY A 120 6.43 -12.32 -18.29
N ALA A 121 6.01 -12.69 -17.08
CA ALA A 121 5.49 -14.01 -16.80
C ALA A 121 4.17 -14.29 -17.56
N PRO A 122 3.88 -15.57 -17.90
CA PRO A 122 2.59 -15.95 -18.48
C PRO A 122 1.43 -15.60 -17.54
N ASP A 123 1.61 -15.84 -16.24
CA ASP A 123 0.61 -15.57 -15.21
C ASP A 123 0.86 -14.24 -14.48
N ARG A 124 1.06 -13.17 -15.25
CA ARG A 124 1.38 -11.85 -14.72
C ARG A 124 0.23 -11.29 -13.89
N TYR A 125 0.56 -10.81 -12.70
CA TYR A 125 -0.36 -10.12 -11.81
C TYR A 125 0.34 -8.98 -11.09
N LEU A 126 -0.44 -8.09 -10.47
CA LEU A 126 0.09 -6.99 -9.66
C LEU A 126 0.02 -7.33 -8.19
N ARG A 127 1.16 -7.20 -7.51
CA ARG A 127 1.28 -7.45 -6.07
C ARG A 127 0.73 -6.26 -5.29
N ARG A 128 -0.04 -6.53 -4.22
CA ARG A 128 -0.55 -5.54 -3.26
C ARG A 128 0.57 -4.74 -2.63
N ASP A 129 1.69 -5.41 -2.34
CA ASP A 129 2.82 -4.81 -1.66
C ASP A 129 3.52 -3.73 -2.52
N TRP A 130 3.33 -3.75 -3.84
CA TRP A 130 3.77 -2.68 -4.74
C TRP A 130 2.93 -1.41 -4.63
N ARG A 131 1.92 -1.37 -3.76
CA ARG A 131 1.18 -0.16 -3.41
C ARG A 131 1.58 0.39 -2.03
N ILE A 132 2.46 -0.30 -1.31
CA ILE A 132 2.97 0.17 -0.02
C ILE A 132 4.11 1.14 -0.27
N ALA A 133 4.01 2.34 0.29
CA ALA A 133 4.92 3.45 0.00
C ALA A 133 6.39 3.19 0.41
N THR A 134 6.60 2.24 1.33
CA THR A 134 7.94 1.81 1.77
C THR A 134 8.57 0.74 0.87
N ASN A 135 7.89 0.30 -0.19
CA ASN A 135 8.44 -0.64 -1.16
C ASN A 135 8.83 0.10 -2.45
N TRP A 136 10.06 -0.13 -2.93
CA TRP A 136 10.58 0.51 -4.17
C TRP A 136 11.21 -0.49 -5.14
N PHE A 137 11.31 -1.77 -4.77
CA PHE A 137 11.83 -2.82 -5.62
C PHE A 137 11.04 -4.12 -5.46
N CYS A 138 11.24 -5.03 -6.41
CA CYS A 138 10.67 -6.37 -6.40
C CYS A 138 11.64 -7.33 -5.69
N PRO A 139 11.29 -7.92 -4.54
CA PRO A 139 12.20 -8.82 -3.81
C PRO A 139 12.50 -10.11 -4.58
N GLU A 140 11.55 -10.60 -5.37
CA GLU A 140 11.70 -11.81 -6.20
C GLU A 140 12.79 -11.65 -7.27
N HIS A 141 12.90 -10.46 -7.86
CA HIS A 141 13.81 -10.22 -8.98
C HIS A 141 14.99 -9.30 -8.62
N SER A 142 15.00 -8.72 -7.42
CA SER A 142 15.98 -7.72 -6.97
C SER A 142 16.12 -6.56 -7.97
N LEU A 143 15.00 -6.10 -8.53
CA LEU A 143 14.94 -5.01 -9.50
C LEU A 143 14.10 -3.86 -8.97
N LEU A 144 14.54 -2.62 -9.21
CA LEU A 144 13.71 -1.44 -8.95
C LEU A 144 12.36 -1.57 -9.66
N LEU A 145 11.30 -1.26 -8.93
CA LEU A 145 9.96 -1.17 -9.48
C LEU A 145 9.86 0.04 -10.39
N GLN A 146 9.11 -0.09 -11.47
CA GLN A 146 8.79 0.98 -12.40
C GLN A 146 7.37 1.47 -12.15
N ASP A 147 7.11 2.75 -12.37
CA ASP A 147 5.81 3.40 -12.13
C ASP A 147 5.24 4.09 -13.39
N CYS A 148 5.99 4.04 -14.49
CA CYS A 148 5.62 4.59 -15.78
C CYS A 148 6.21 3.77 -16.93
N CYS A 149 5.76 4.06 -18.15
CA CYS A 149 6.41 3.57 -19.36
C CYS A 149 7.83 4.18 -19.48
N PRO A 150 8.87 3.38 -19.80
CA PRO A 150 10.22 3.91 -19.99
C PRO A 150 10.32 4.81 -21.23
N GLU A 151 9.56 4.54 -22.29
CA GLU A 151 9.62 5.29 -23.55
C GLU A 151 8.88 6.63 -23.51
N CYS A 152 7.60 6.60 -23.12
CA CYS A 152 6.74 7.79 -23.20
C CYS A 152 6.43 8.44 -21.84
N ARG A 153 6.98 7.88 -20.75
CA ARG A 153 6.81 8.35 -19.35
C ARG A 153 5.36 8.42 -18.85
N LYS A 154 4.38 7.92 -19.62
CA LYS A 154 2.99 7.79 -19.17
C LYS A 154 2.96 6.94 -17.89
N PRO A 155 2.25 7.35 -16.82
CA PRO A 155 2.01 6.52 -15.65
C PRO A 155 1.46 5.14 -16.04
N PHE A 156 1.85 4.11 -15.31
CA PHE A 156 1.34 2.76 -15.55
C PHE A 156 -0.14 2.67 -15.13
N THR A 157 -1.00 2.27 -16.07
CA THR A 157 -2.46 2.24 -15.90
C THR A 157 -2.98 0.83 -16.22
N PRO A 158 -2.80 -0.14 -15.31
CA PRO A 158 -2.88 -1.57 -15.64
C PRO A 158 -4.24 -2.05 -16.16
N TYR A 159 -5.32 -1.36 -15.77
CA TYR A 159 -6.69 -1.77 -16.07
C TYR A 159 -7.29 -1.00 -17.26
N SER A 160 -6.48 -0.19 -17.95
CA SER A 160 -6.87 0.54 -19.15
C SER A 160 -6.15 -0.05 -20.35
N ASN A 161 -6.83 -0.20 -21.49
CA ASN A 161 -6.25 -0.69 -22.75
C ASN A 161 -5.43 -1.98 -22.59
N ASP A 162 -5.84 -2.85 -21.67
CA ASP A 162 -5.23 -4.16 -21.41
C ASP A 162 -3.72 -4.09 -21.08
N GLU A 163 -3.24 -2.96 -20.52
CA GLU A 163 -1.82 -2.72 -20.23
C GLU A 163 -1.18 -3.82 -19.37
N LEU A 164 -1.90 -4.31 -18.36
CA LEU A 164 -1.42 -5.41 -17.51
C LEU A 164 -1.29 -6.71 -18.29
N VAL A 165 -2.39 -7.17 -18.90
CA VAL A 165 -2.47 -8.51 -19.51
C VAL A 165 -1.62 -8.61 -20.77
N LEU A 166 -1.46 -7.51 -21.51
CA LEU A 166 -0.58 -7.43 -22.68
C LEU A 166 0.85 -6.99 -22.34
N ALA A 167 1.13 -6.59 -21.10
CA ALA A 167 2.41 -6.01 -20.65
C ALA A 167 2.98 -4.97 -21.62
N ARG A 168 2.12 -4.08 -22.13
CA ARG A 168 2.47 -3.03 -23.09
C ARG A 168 1.91 -1.69 -22.66
N CYS A 169 2.57 -0.60 -23.02
CA CYS A 169 2.07 0.73 -22.74
C CYS A 169 0.81 1.02 -23.57
N GLY A 170 -0.27 1.46 -22.95
CA GLY A 170 -1.52 1.81 -23.62
C GLY A 170 -1.50 3.19 -24.29
N ARG A 171 -0.33 3.83 -24.41
CA ARG A 171 -0.11 5.06 -25.20
C ARG A 171 0.82 4.81 -26.39
N CYS A 172 2.04 4.32 -26.14
CA CYS A 172 3.04 4.13 -27.20
C CYS A 172 3.23 2.65 -27.63
N ALA A 173 2.45 1.71 -27.09
CA ALA A 173 2.54 0.27 -27.34
C ALA A 173 3.87 -0.41 -27.00
N ALA A 174 4.87 0.32 -26.50
CA ALA A 174 6.15 -0.23 -26.07
C ALA A 174 5.96 -1.32 -25.00
N SER A 175 6.73 -2.41 -25.11
CA SER A 175 6.77 -3.45 -24.08
C SER A 175 7.15 -2.86 -22.73
N LEU A 176 6.41 -3.24 -21.69
CA LEU A 176 6.71 -2.95 -20.29
C LEU A 176 7.45 -4.11 -19.61
N CYS A 177 7.51 -5.27 -20.25
CA CYS A 177 8.23 -6.44 -19.75
C CYS A 177 9.58 -6.64 -20.45
N GLY A 178 10.46 -7.40 -19.80
CA GLY A 178 11.74 -7.84 -20.38
C GLY A 178 12.77 -6.74 -20.63
N ARG A 179 12.48 -5.49 -20.23
CA ARG A 179 13.42 -4.38 -20.30
C ARG A 179 14.35 -4.40 -19.09
N GLU A 180 15.60 -4.01 -19.30
CA GLU A 180 16.56 -3.79 -18.22
C GLU A 180 16.00 -2.77 -17.22
N SER A 181 15.87 -3.20 -15.97
CA SER A 181 15.64 -2.33 -14.82
C SER A 181 16.90 -2.33 -13.98
N LEU A 182 17.11 -1.29 -13.18
CA LEU A 182 18.26 -1.23 -12.29
C LEU A 182 18.13 -2.32 -11.23
N SER A 183 19.20 -3.12 -11.07
CA SER A 183 19.33 -4.03 -9.93
C SER A 183 19.46 -3.25 -8.64
N VAL A 184 18.95 -3.83 -7.56
CA VAL A 184 19.13 -3.27 -6.22
C VAL A 184 20.42 -3.77 -5.59
N SER A 185 21.01 -2.93 -4.75
CA SER A 185 22.23 -3.25 -4.01
C SER A 185 21.97 -4.20 -2.83
N GLY A 186 23.02 -4.79 -2.27
CA GLY A 186 22.90 -5.54 -1.00
C GLY A 186 22.33 -4.68 0.14
N CYS A 187 22.74 -3.41 0.23
CA CYS A 187 22.21 -2.45 1.19
C CYS A 187 20.70 -2.23 1.02
N ASP A 188 20.18 -2.19 -0.22
CA ASP A 188 18.73 -2.08 -0.47
C ASP A 188 17.97 -3.30 0.08
N LEU A 189 18.52 -4.50 -0.11
CA LEU A 189 17.91 -5.74 0.41
C LEU A 189 17.89 -5.74 1.93
N GLU A 190 18.99 -5.35 2.58
CA GLU A 190 19.08 -5.24 4.04
C GLU A 190 18.09 -4.20 4.59
N LEU A 191 18.06 -3.00 3.98
CA LEU A 191 17.14 -1.93 4.35
C LEU A 191 15.67 -2.37 4.23
N HIS A 192 15.33 -3.07 3.15
CA HIS A 192 14.00 -3.64 2.99
C HIS A 192 13.69 -4.67 4.08
N GLY A 193 14.62 -5.56 4.40
CA GLY A 193 14.45 -6.50 5.51
C GLY A 193 14.25 -5.82 6.88
N HIS A 194 14.78 -4.61 7.09
CA HIS A 194 14.46 -3.80 8.27
C HIS A 194 13.03 -3.24 8.23
N LEU A 195 12.57 -2.77 7.06
CA LEU A 195 11.20 -2.28 6.87
C LEU A 195 10.17 -3.41 7.02
N GLU A 196 10.42 -4.58 6.44
CA GLU A 196 9.58 -5.77 6.60
C GLU A 196 9.46 -6.15 8.08
N ARG A 197 10.55 -6.10 8.85
CA ARG A 197 10.50 -6.33 10.30
C ARG A 197 9.61 -5.34 11.03
N ILE A 198 9.62 -4.06 10.63
CA ILE A 198 8.74 -3.02 11.20
C ILE A 198 7.28 -3.30 10.86
N TRP A 199 6.98 -3.69 9.62
CA TRP A 199 5.64 -4.09 9.20
C TRP A 199 5.14 -5.35 9.90
N ASN A 200 6.01 -6.36 10.04
CA ASN A 200 5.69 -7.60 10.74
C ASN A 200 5.41 -7.37 12.23
N ASP A 201 6.15 -6.47 12.89
CA ASP A 201 5.83 -6.06 14.25
C ASP A 201 4.42 -5.45 14.33
N ALA A 202 4.08 -4.57 13.39
CA ALA A 202 2.76 -3.95 13.32
C ALA A 202 1.64 -4.98 13.10
N PHE A 203 1.84 -5.92 12.17
CA PHE A 203 0.95 -7.04 11.92
C PHE A 203 0.77 -7.94 13.15
N ALA A 204 1.84 -8.14 13.94
CA ALA A 204 1.80 -8.87 15.21
C ALA A 204 1.18 -8.07 16.38
N GLY A 205 0.56 -6.91 16.11
CA GLY A 205 -0.10 -6.06 17.11
C GLY A 205 0.84 -5.09 17.83
N LYS A 206 2.04 -4.84 17.31
CA LYS A 206 3.04 -3.93 17.87
C LYS A 206 3.36 -2.79 16.88
N PRO A 207 2.42 -1.87 16.58
CA PRO A 207 2.60 -0.85 15.54
C PRO A 207 3.54 0.30 15.92
N GLY A 208 4.12 0.30 17.13
CA GLY A 208 4.96 1.38 17.65
C GLY A 208 6.12 1.79 16.71
N PRO A 209 6.94 0.83 16.23
CA PRO A 209 8.01 1.12 15.26
C PRO A 209 7.48 1.73 13.95
N LEU A 210 6.35 1.25 13.45
CA LEU A 210 5.73 1.78 12.22
C LEU A 210 5.25 3.22 12.42
N CYS A 211 4.57 3.52 13.53
CA CYS A 211 4.16 4.89 13.86
C CYS A 211 5.36 5.83 14.03
N ALA A 212 6.43 5.36 14.67
CA ALA A 212 7.66 6.13 14.83
C ALA A 212 8.34 6.40 13.48
N LEU A 213 8.33 5.42 12.57
CA LEU A 213 8.83 5.56 11.21
C LEU A 213 8.02 6.61 10.44
N TYR A 214 6.69 6.54 10.47
CA TYR A 214 5.82 7.54 9.83
C TYR A 214 6.22 8.96 10.24
N ARG A 215 6.20 9.21 11.57
CA ARG A 215 6.50 10.52 12.12
C ARG A 215 7.90 11.00 11.70
N HIS A 216 8.89 10.10 11.78
CA HIS A 216 10.26 10.41 11.40
C HIS A 216 10.36 10.83 9.93
N LEU A 217 9.79 10.03 9.01
CA LEU A 217 9.82 10.33 7.60
C LEU A 217 9.11 11.66 7.31
N SER A 218 7.93 11.90 7.88
CA SER A 218 7.21 13.17 7.72
C SER A 218 8.01 14.39 8.23
N GLU A 219 8.73 14.25 9.35
CA GLU A 219 9.59 15.32 9.89
C GLU A 219 10.82 15.57 9.00
N VAL A 220 11.45 14.52 8.49
CA VAL A 220 12.59 14.63 7.57
C VAL A 220 12.17 15.32 6.29
N THR A 221 11.09 14.86 5.66
CA THR A 221 10.62 15.38 4.38
C THR A 221 10.19 16.84 4.46
N ALA A 222 9.72 17.30 5.62
CA ALA A 222 9.35 18.69 5.84
C ALA A 222 10.54 19.63 6.08
N ARG A 223 11.71 19.11 6.45
CA ARG A 223 12.87 19.92 6.88
C ARG A 223 14.05 19.84 5.93
N ASP A 224 14.23 18.71 5.27
CA ASP A 224 15.37 18.47 4.39
C ASP A 224 15.15 19.20 3.06
N PRO A 225 16.03 20.13 2.65
CA PRO A 225 15.87 20.88 1.40
C PRO A 225 15.77 19.99 0.15
N ARG A 226 16.32 18.77 0.19
CA ARG A 226 16.20 17.79 -0.90
C ARG A 226 14.76 17.36 -1.15
N PHE A 227 13.91 17.47 -0.13
CA PHE A 227 12.58 16.87 -0.07
C PHE A 227 11.46 17.89 0.23
N ALA A 228 11.79 19.00 0.90
CA ALA A 228 10.83 19.99 1.40
C ALA A 228 10.03 20.71 0.31
N HIS A 229 10.57 20.78 -0.90
CA HIS A 229 9.94 21.48 -2.04
C HIS A 229 8.97 20.62 -2.85
N ALA A 230 8.78 19.34 -2.50
CA ALA A 230 7.95 18.44 -3.30
C ALA A 230 6.45 18.81 -3.29
N GLY A 231 5.97 19.59 -2.31
CA GLY A 231 4.59 20.10 -2.24
C GLY A 231 3.50 19.04 -2.00
N GLU A 232 3.84 17.76 -2.01
CA GLU A 232 2.98 16.62 -1.74
C GLU A 232 3.63 15.65 -0.74
N HIS A 233 2.82 14.84 -0.06
CA HIS A 233 3.33 13.87 0.90
C HIS A 233 4.24 12.83 0.22
N TRP A 234 5.28 12.37 0.91
CA TRP A 234 6.31 11.50 0.35
C TRP A 234 5.82 10.19 -0.25
N SER A 235 4.68 9.68 0.21
CA SER A 235 4.06 8.49 -0.38
C SER A 235 3.56 8.70 -1.81
N TYR A 236 3.37 9.95 -2.24
CA TYR A 236 2.84 10.31 -3.57
C TYR A 236 3.97 10.50 -4.59
N TRP A 237 5.21 10.61 -4.12
CA TRP A 237 6.40 10.78 -4.95
C TRP A 237 6.65 9.55 -5.82
N ARG A 238 7.55 9.73 -6.80
CA ARG A 238 8.01 8.66 -7.68
C ARG A 238 8.72 7.59 -6.88
N THR A 239 8.74 6.37 -7.43
CA THR A 239 9.38 5.22 -6.79
C THR A 239 10.85 5.48 -6.40
N TRP A 240 11.63 6.14 -7.28
CA TRP A 240 13.04 6.43 -7.00
C TRP A 240 13.25 7.52 -5.95
N GLU A 241 12.38 8.53 -5.86
CA GLU A 241 12.44 9.58 -4.83
C GLU A 241 12.16 8.98 -3.45
N ARG A 242 11.19 8.06 -3.37
CA ARG A 242 10.94 7.30 -2.13
C ARG A 242 12.12 6.40 -1.77
N ALA A 243 12.74 5.74 -2.75
CA ALA A 243 13.94 4.93 -2.53
C ALA A 243 15.08 5.78 -1.95
N GLU A 244 15.33 6.96 -2.51
CA GLU A 244 16.35 7.89 -2.03
C GLU A 244 16.06 8.39 -0.60
N LEU A 245 14.81 8.75 -0.30
CA LEU A 245 14.38 9.10 1.04
C LEU A 245 14.67 7.96 2.03
N LEU A 246 14.25 6.73 1.72
CA LEU A 246 14.40 5.58 2.61
C LEU A 246 15.88 5.25 2.84
N ARG A 247 16.70 5.24 1.77
CA ARG A 247 18.16 5.07 1.85
C ARG A 247 18.81 6.11 2.74
N SER A 248 18.42 7.39 2.61
CA SER A 248 18.96 8.46 3.45
C SER A 248 18.65 8.28 4.95
N GLN A 249 17.66 7.45 5.28
CA GLN A 249 17.20 7.19 6.65
C GLN A 249 17.50 5.77 7.15
N GLU A 250 18.36 5.02 6.45
CA GLU A 250 18.70 3.62 6.77
C GLU A 250 19.06 3.43 8.24
N GLY A 251 20.00 4.22 8.78
CA GLY A 251 20.41 4.09 10.19
C GLY A 251 19.29 4.37 11.20
N ARG A 252 18.23 5.10 10.84
CA ARG A 252 17.04 5.26 11.69
C ARG A 252 16.11 4.05 11.58
N ILE A 253 15.89 3.59 10.35
CA ILE A 253 15.06 2.41 10.05
C ILE A 253 15.65 1.17 10.72
N MET A 254 16.95 0.94 10.59
CA MET A 254 17.69 -0.13 11.26
C MET A 254 17.49 -0.09 12.78
N ARG A 255 17.62 1.09 13.41
CA ARG A 255 17.42 1.25 14.86
C ARG A 255 15.98 0.97 15.29
N LEU A 256 14.99 1.42 14.54
CA LEU A 256 13.57 1.13 14.82
C LEU A 256 13.28 -0.37 14.69
N ALA A 257 13.84 -1.00 13.65
CA ALA A 257 13.75 -2.43 13.45
C ALA A 257 14.46 -3.19 14.58
N CYS A 258 15.64 -2.80 15.06
CA CYS A 258 16.38 -3.60 16.05
C CYS A 258 16.09 -3.24 17.51
N HIS A 259 15.20 -2.27 17.80
CA HIS A 259 15.09 -1.72 19.15
C HIS A 259 14.59 -2.77 20.19
N PRO A 260 15.29 -2.96 21.32
CA PRO A 260 14.89 -3.93 22.36
C PRO A 260 13.50 -3.65 22.93
N SER A 261 13.12 -2.37 22.97
CA SER A 261 11.84 -1.89 23.48
C SER A 261 10.71 -1.89 22.43
N ARG A 262 10.75 -2.79 21.44
CA ARG A 262 9.62 -3.09 20.53
C ARG A 262 8.27 -3.26 21.29
N GLY A 263 8.30 -3.56 22.60
CA GLY A 263 7.13 -3.56 23.50
C GLY A 263 6.94 -2.35 24.44
N ALA A 264 7.89 -1.41 24.56
CA ALA A 264 7.85 -0.31 25.54
C ALA A 264 7.64 1.09 24.93
N LEU A 265 7.41 1.21 23.62
CA LEU A 265 6.76 2.41 23.08
C LEU A 265 5.30 2.39 23.56
N VAL A 266 5.12 2.83 24.81
CA VAL A 266 3.82 3.01 25.46
C VAL A 266 3.00 3.94 24.57
N TRP A 267 2.11 3.33 23.80
CA TRP A 267 1.07 4.05 23.07
C TRP A 267 0.09 4.51 24.13
N CYS A 268 0.21 5.78 24.53
CA CYS A 268 -0.72 6.40 25.48
C CYS A 268 -2.11 6.47 24.80
N GLY A 269 -2.87 5.38 24.93
CA GLY A 269 -4.25 5.26 24.44
C GLY A 269 -4.73 3.86 23.99
N TYR A 270 -3.86 2.89 23.66
CA TYR A 270 -4.29 1.59 23.08
C TYR A 270 -4.14 0.43 24.07
N ASN A 271 -3.17 0.52 24.99
CA ASN A 271 -2.96 -0.51 26.03
C ASN A 271 -4.05 -0.57 27.13
N ARG A 272 -5.11 0.27 27.07
CA ARG A 272 -6.26 0.12 28.00
C ARG A 272 -7.24 -0.99 27.62
N ALA A 273 -7.06 -1.67 26.48
CA ALA A 273 -8.00 -2.70 26.05
C ALA A 273 -7.72 -4.11 26.61
N ARG A 274 -6.60 -4.36 27.32
CA ARG A 274 -6.27 -5.73 27.75
C ARG A 274 -5.69 -5.95 29.14
N ASP A 275 -5.47 -4.92 29.96
CA ASP A 275 -5.12 -5.16 31.37
C ASP A 275 -6.37 -5.36 32.24
N VAL A 276 -6.71 -6.64 32.38
CA VAL A 276 -7.64 -7.21 33.36
C VAL A 276 -7.15 -6.87 34.76
N ARG A 277 -7.81 -5.88 35.42
CA ARG A 277 -7.96 -5.66 36.89
C ARG A 277 -8.06 -4.19 37.33
N ALA A 278 -8.14 -3.21 36.43
CA ALA A 278 -8.49 -1.84 36.82
C ALA A 278 -9.96 -1.55 36.54
N LYS A 279 -10.78 -1.33 37.58
CA LYS A 279 -12.18 -0.90 37.43
C LYS A 279 -12.22 0.43 36.64
N PRO A 280 -12.94 0.50 35.50
CA PRO A 280 -12.89 1.65 34.60
C PRO A 280 -13.64 2.84 35.19
N LYS A 281 -12.96 3.99 35.34
CA LYS A 281 -13.65 5.29 35.42
C LYS A 281 -14.16 5.61 34.01
N ARG A 282 -15.49 5.44 33.84
CA ARG A 282 -16.33 5.76 32.66
C ARG A 282 -15.60 5.63 31.31
N SER A 283 -15.60 4.39 30.80
CA SER A 283 -15.30 4.07 29.41
C SER A 283 -16.43 4.62 28.52
N THR A 284 -16.12 5.59 27.67
CA THR A 284 -16.84 5.74 26.41
C THR A 284 -16.37 4.60 25.50
N ALA A 285 -17.30 3.79 25.01
CA ALA A 285 -16.98 2.72 24.08
C ALA A 285 -16.35 3.28 22.80
N MET A 286 -15.37 2.58 22.25
CA MET A 286 -14.77 2.94 20.96
C MET A 286 -15.85 2.93 19.87
N PRO A 287 -15.95 3.98 19.05
CA PRO A 287 -16.90 4.01 17.93
C PRO A 287 -16.68 2.78 17.04
N THR A 288 -17.74 2.03 16.76
CA THR A 288 -17.74 0.88 15.82
C THR A 288 -17.47 1.34 14.40
N ASP A 289 -17.84 2.58 14.08
CA ASP A 289 -17.57 3.25 12.81
C ASP A 289 -16.07 3.52 12.61
N PRO A 290 -15.46 3.01 11.51
CA PRO A 290 -14.04 3.19 11.23
C PRO A 290 -13.61 4.64 11.01
N GLN A 291 -14.50 5.50 10.50
CA GLN A 291 -14.22 6.90 10.18
C GLN A 291 -14.19 7.77 11.45
N VAL A 292 -15.16 7.60 12.35
CA VAL A 292 -15.18 8.25 13.66
C VAL A 292 -13.98 7.79 14.49
N ARG A 293 -13.63 6.51 14.37
CA ARG A 293 -12.43 5.95 15.01
C ARG A 293 -11.14 6.59 14.49
N ALA A 294 -10.99 6.72 13.17
CA ALA A 294 -9.82 7.35 12.55
C ALA A 294 -9.66 8.82 12.97
N GLN A 295 -10.77 9.58 13.02
CA GLN A 295 -10.77 10.98 13.45
C GLN A 295 -10.34 11.13 14.91
N LEU A 296 -10.89 10.29 15.81
CA LEU A 296 -10.50 10.26 17.21
C LEU A 296 -9.00 9.97 17.39
N LEU A 297 -8.44 9.07 16.58
CA LEU A 297 -7.02 8.71 16.61
C LEU A 297 -6.11 9.86 16.13
N LEU A 298 -6.50 10.58 15.08
CA LEU A 298 -5.78 11.78 14.62
C LEU A 298 -5.79 12.88 15.68
N ASP A 299 -6.91 13.08 16.35
CA ASP A 299 -7.05 14.08 17.42
C ASP A 299 -6.28 13.69 18.69
N LEU A 300 -6.13 12.39 18.96
CA LEU A 300 -5.26 11.87 20.02
C LEU A 300 -3.78 12.02 19.64
N ALA A 301 -3.39 11.69 18.41
CA ALA A 301 -2.00 11.80 17.93
C ALA A 301 -1.48 13.24 18.03
N ARG A 302 -2.32 14.24 17.75
CA ARG A 302 -2.03 15.67 17.95
C ARG A 302 -1.75 16.05 19.41
N LYS A 303 -2.24 15.27 20.37
CA LYS A 303 -2.13 15.52 21.81
C LYS A 303 -0.96 14.77 22.47
N VAL A 304 -0.32 13.83 21.77
CA VAL A 304 0.84 13.08 22.29
C VAL A 304 2.05 14.01 22.43
N ARG A 305 2.50 14.24 23.66
CA ARG A 305 3.77 14.92 23.96
C ARG A 305 4.84 13.88 24.27
N TRP A 306 5.99 13.97 23.60
CA TRP A 306 7.17 13.18 23.93
C TRP A 306 7.77 13.71 25.25
N PRO A 307 8.25 12.85 26.17
CA PRO A 307 9.07 13.32 27.29
C PRO A 307 10.29 14.06 26.71
N ARG A 308 10.45 15.35 27.03
CA ARG A 308 11.68 16.07 26.69
C ARG A 308 12.85 15.27 27.23
N ARG A 309 13.86 15.00 26.39
CA ARG A 309 15.12 14.38 26.83
C ARG A 309 15.59 15.09 28.09
N SER A 310 15.59 14.41 29.24
CA SER A 310 16.40 14.85 30.36
C SER A 310 17.83 14.89 29.83
N ARG A 311 18.42 16.08 29.76
CA ARG A 311 19.87 16.19 29.61
C ARG A 311 20.45 15.35 30.76
N ALA A 312 21.03 14.20 30.44
CA ALA A 312 21.89 13.54 31.39
C ALA A 312 22.96 14.58 31.74
N ARG A 313 23.04 14.97 33.01
CA ARG A 313 24.15 15.76 33.51
C ARG A 313 25.39 14.91 33.22
N VAL A 314 26.25 15.38 32.33
CA VAL A 314 27.64 14.97 32.33
C VAL A 314 28.18 15.47 33.67
N SER A 315 28.31 14.57 34.63
CA SER A 315 29.13 14.79 35.82
C SER A 315 30.58 14.84 35.35
N GLN A 316 31.28 15.88 35.80
CA GLN A 316 32.71 16.10 35.65
C GLN A 316 33.53 14.92 36.14
#